data_AF-Q0RMJ6-F1
#
_entry.id   AF-Q0RMJ6-F1
#
_cell.length_a   1.000
_cell.length_b   1.000
_cell.length_c   1.000
_cell.angle_alpha   90.00
_cell.angle_beta   90.00
_cell.angle_gamma   90.00
#
_symmetry.space_group_name_H-M   'P 1'
#
loop_
_entity.id
_entity.type
_entity.pdbx_description
1 polymer ?
#
loop_
_entity_poly.entity_id
_entity_poly.type
_entity_poly.pdbx_seq_one_letter_code
_entity_poly.pdbx_strand_id
1 'polypeptide(L)'
;MAVRLNRKAYDHARKLIEDRKVMLDERDDWSEHQPSAQRERRFVEEHGLGEYQRWYLGIDDKVGEGRRTRYKFPYGDFENVHRCGVLSAESRAGQYKHFDVEQAAAHLHGMLDVVRAG
;
A
#
# COMPACT_ATOMS: atom_id res chain seq x y z
N MET A 1 -7.05 -14.65 -9.65
CA MET A 1 -7.92 -13.93 -8.69
C MET A 1 -8.12 -12.51 -9.23
N ALA A 2 -9.31 -11.92 -9.11
CA ALA A 2 -9.63 -10.61 -9.69
C ALA A 2 -9.28 -9.47 -8.71
N VAL A 3 -8.04 -9.42 -8.23
CA VAL A 3 -7.55 -8.24 -7.52
C VAL A 3 -7.11 -7.24 -8.57
N ARG A 4 -7.70 -6.04 -8.53
CA ARG A 4 -7.39 -4.94 -9.45
C ARG A 4 -6.63 -3.83 -8.76
N LEU A 5 -5.91 -3.04 -9.55
CA LEU A 5 -5.22 -1.85 -9.06
C LEU A 5 -6.23 -0.84 -8.48
N ASN A 6 -5.94 -0.38 -7.27
CA ASN A 6 -6.58 0.75 -6.66
C ASN A 6 -5.89 2.05 -7.08
N ARG A 7 -6.41 2.69 -8.13
CA ARG A 7 -5.84 3.94 -8.65
C ARG A 7 -5.78 5.05 -7.60
N LYS A 8 -6.80 5.16 -6.74
CA LYS A 8 -6.81 6.15 -5.65
C LYS A 8 -5.66 5.96 -4.68
N ALA A 9 -5.34 4.70 -4.37
CA ALA A 9 -4.23 4.37 -3.49
C ALA A 9 -2.88 4.66 -4.15
N TYR A 10 -2.75 4.34 -5.44
CA TYR A 10 -1.55 4.65 -6.21
C TYR A 10 -1.28 6.16 -6.28
N ASP A 11 -2.29 6.97 -6.62
CA ASP A 11 -2.15 8.43 -6.66
C ASP A 11 -1.86 9.02 -5.26
N HIS A 12 -2.45 8.43 -4.21
CA HIS A 12 -2.16 8.82 -2.83
C HIS A 12 -0.69 8.55 -2.46
N ALA A 13 -0.20 7.34 -2.72
CA ALA A 13 1.19 6.97 -2.48
C ALA A 13 2.15 7.88 -3.24
N ARG A 14 1.87 8.15 -4.52
CA ARG A 14 2.69 9.03 -5.36
C ARG A 14 2.83 10.42 -4.74
N LYS A 15 1.71 11.01 -4.34
CA LYS A 15 1.68 12.32 -3.70
C LYS A 15 2.47 12.34 -2.39
N LEU A 16 2.34 11.31 -1.56
CA LEU A 16 3.10 11.22 -0.31
C LEU A 16 4.61 11.11 -0.56
N ILE A 17 5.03 10.39 -1.60
CA ILE A 17 6.44 10.31 -1.99
C ILE A 17 6.95 11.68 -2.45
N GLU A 18 6.18 12.38 -3.29
CA GLU A 18 6.48 13.76 -3.72
C GLU A 18 6.58 14.72 -2.53
N ASP A 19 5.69 14.59 -1.54
CA ASP A 19 5.66 15.37 -0.29
C ASP A 19 6.76 14.95 0.72
N ARG A 20 7.64 13.99 0.36
CA ARG A 20 8.66 13.39 1.23
C ARG A 20 8.12 12.76 2.53
N LYS A 21 6.86 12.33 2.53
CA LYS A 21 6.24 11.57 3.63
C LYS A 21 6.51 10.08 3.47
N VAL A 22 7.80 9.74 3.60
CA VAL A 22 8.32 8.40 3.31
C VAL A 22 9.22 7.91 4.44
N MET A 23 9.18 6.61 4.69
CA MET A 23 10.10 5.87 5.54
C MET A 23 10.91 4.93 4.67
N LEU A 24 12.21 5.20 4.56
CA LEU A 24 13.14 4.48 3.68
C LEU A 24 13.76 3.26 4.38
N ASP A 25 12.90 2.41 4.93
CA ASP A 25 13.28 1.22 5.71
C ASP A 25 13.81 0.09 4.81
N GLU A 26 14.46 -0.90 5.43
CA GLU A 26 14.94 -2.09 4.75
C GLU A 26 13.85 -3.15 4.56
N ARG A 27 14.02 -4.01 3.54
CA ARG A 27 12.97 -4.89 3.01
C ARG A 27 12.40 -5.89 4.03
N ASP A 28 13.21 -6.35 4.98
CA ASP A 28 12.85 -7.46 5.88
C ASP A 28 11.91 -7.04 7.03
N ASP A 29 11.70 -5.74 7.25
CA ASP A 29 10.95 -5.26 8.42
C ASP A 29 9.43 -5.21 8.20
N TRP A 30 8.92 -5.48 6.99
CA TRP A 30 7.51 -5.19 6.68
C TRP A 30 6.51 -6.04 7.48
N SER A 31 6.86 -7.27 7.87
CA SER A 31 5.98 -8.10 8.68
C SER A 31 5.76 -7.52 10.09
N GLU A 32 6.69 -6.69 10.56
CA GLU A 32 6.61 -5.98 11.85
C GLU A 32 6.06 -4.55 11.69
N HIS A 33 6.31 -3.90 10.55
CA HIS A 33 5.85 -2.54 10.27
C HIS A 33 4.43 -2.44 9.71
N GLN A 34 3.85 -3.53 9.20
CA GLN A 34 2.46 -3.52 8.73
C GLN A 34 1.49 -3.19 9.89
N PRO A 35 0.49 -2.31 9.69
CA PRO A 35 -0.50 -1.99 10.71
C PRO A 35 -1.19 -3.24 11.29
N SER A 36 -1.20 -3.35 12.62
CA SER A 36 -1.92 -4.41 13.31
C SER A 36 -3.43 -4.28 13.07
N ALA A 37 -4.17 -5.39 13.22
CA ALA A 37 -5.62 -5.40 13.07
C ALA A 37 -6.33 -4.41 14.02
N GLN A 38 -5.71 -4.03 15.14
CA GLN A 38 -6.22 -3.01 16.06
C GLN A 38 -5.99 -1.59 15.51
N ARG A 39 -4.81 -1.27 14.97
CA ARG A 39 -4.53 0.02 14.31
C ARG A 39 -5.43 0.22 13.09
N GLU A 40 -5.63 -0.83 12.29
CA GLU A 40 -6.58 -0.81 11.16
C GLU A 40 -8.03 -0.55 11.61
N ARG A 41 -8.47 -1.08 12.76
CA ARG A 41 -9.84 -0.80 13.28
C ARG A 41 -9.96 0.65 13.66
N ARG A 42 -9.05 1.14 14.50
CA ARG A 42 -9.03 2.52 14.98
C ARG A 42 -9.00 3.52 13.83
N PHE A 43 -8.14 3.30 12.84
CA PHE A 43 -8.06 4.18 11.67
C PHE A 43 -9.38 4.23 10.90
N VAL A 44 -10.06 3.09 10.73
CA VAL A 44 -11.38 3.06 10.07
C VAL A 44 -12.47 3.69 10.92
N GLU A 45 -12.42 3.60 12.24
CA GLU A 45 -13.35 4.27 13.15
C GLU A 45 -13.16 5.80 13.12
N GLU A 46 -11.92 6.28 13.05
CA GLU A 46 -11.56 7.70 13.06
C GLU A 46 -11.73 8.38 11.69
N HIS A 47 -11.33 7.71 10.59
CA HIS A 47 -11.26 8.31 9.25
C HIS A 47 -12.21 7.66 8.23
N GLY A 48 -12.82 6.52 8.58
CA GLY A 48 -13.69 5.77 7.69
C GLY A 48 -12.95 4.89 6.68
N LEU A 49 -13.72 4.00 6.04
CA LEU A 49 -13.22 3.11 4.97
C LEU A 49 -12.74 3.88 3.73
N GLY A 50 -13.23 5.12 3.56
CA GLY A 50 -12.91 6.00 2.45
C GLY A 50 -11.43 6.41 2.43
N GLU A 51 -10.85 6.69 3.59
CA GLU A 51 -9.41 6.95 3.73
C GLU A 51 -8.64 5.64 3.81
N TYR A 52 -9.16 4.63 4.51
CA TYR A 52 -8.49 3.33 4.65
C TYR A 52 -8.13 2.72 3.30
N GLN A 53 -9.04 2.73 2.32
CA GLN A 53 -8.75 2.17 1.00
C GLN A 53 -7.55 2.81 0.30
N ARG A 54 -7.21 4.08 0.61
CA ARG A 54 -6.11 4.78 -0.05
C ARG A 54 -4.75 4.19 0.31
N TRP A 55 -4.66 3.41 1.38
CA TRP A 55 -3.41 2.79 1.85
C TRP A 55 -3.16 1.38 1.31
N TYR A 56 -3.98 0.91 0.36
CA TYR A 56 -3.93 -0.44 -0.18
C TYR A 56 -3.99 -0.43 -1.71
N LEU A 57 -2.95 -0.94 -2.37
CA LEU A 57 -2.81 -0.91 -3.83
C LEU A 57 -3.74 -1.87 -4.56
N GLY A 58 -4.31 -2.87 -3.89
CA GLY A 58 -5.23 -3.84 -4.48
C GLY A 58 -6.65 -3.74 -3.94
N ILE A 59 -7.63 -3.95 -4.83
CA ILE A 59 -9.04 -4.16 -4.48
C ILE A 59 -9.45 -5.56 -4.96
N ASP A 60 -9.89 -6.40 -4.03
CA ASP A 60 -10.46 -7.72 -4.32
C ASP A 60 -11.96 -7.60 -4.61
N ASP A 61 -12.34 -7.64 -5.88
CA ASP A 61 -13.75 -7.49 -6.28
C ASP A 61 -14.65 -8.66 -5.84
N LYS A 62 -14.09 -9.77 -5.35
CA LYS A 62 -14.88 -10.86 -4.75
C LYS A 62 -15.40 -10.52 -3.36
N VAL A 63 -14.80 -9.54 -2.69
CA VAL A 63 -15.19 -9.13 -1.35
C VAL A 63 -16.17 -7.96 -1.46
N GLY A 64 -17.35 -8.11 -0.83
CA GLY A 64 -18.39 -7.08 -0.82
C GLY A 64 -17.88 -5.71 -0.36
N GLU A 65 -18.49 -4.66 -0.90
CA GLU A 65 -18.21 -3.28 -0.50
C GLU A 65 -18.46 -3.12 1.01
N GLY A 66 -17.61 -2.33 1.68
CA GLY A 66 -17.71 -2.13 3.13
C GLY A 66 -16.87 -3.08 4.00
N ARG A 67 -16.16 -4.06 3.42
CA ARG A 67 -15.24 -4.92 4.18
C ARG A 67 -13.79 -4.49 4.02
N ARG A 68 -13.08 -4.37 5.14
CA ARG A 68 -11.64 -4.03 5.17
C ARG A 68 -10.78 -5.06 4.42
N THR A 69 -11.14 -6.34 4.51
CA THR A 69 -10.45 -7.44 3.83
C THR A 69 -10.50 -7.37 2.31
N ARG A 70 -11.35 -6.50 1.74
CA ARG A 70 -11.40 -6.17 0.32
C ARG A 70 -10.12 -5.52 -0.16
N TYR A 71 -9.48 -4.73 0.70
CA TYR A 71 -8.30 -3.97 0.36
C TYR A 71 -7.04 -4.81 0.64
N LYS A 72 -6.15 -4.88 -0.34
CA LYS A 72 -4.97 -5.76 -0.38
C LYS A 72 -3.72 -4.95 -0.69
N PHE A 73 -2.55 -5.52 -0.41
CA PHE A 73 -1.25 -4.88 -0.69
C PHE A 73 -1.10 -3.52 0.00
N PRO A 74 -1.06 -3.49 1.35
CA PRO A 74 -0.72 -2.28 2.08
C PRO A 74 0.71 -1.85 1.75
N TYR A 75 0.96 -0.54 1.70
CA TYR A 75 2.26 0.03 1.34
C TYR A 75 2.79 1.05 2.37
N GLY A 76 2.03 1.32 3.43
CA GLY A 76 2.37 2.32 4.43
C GLY A 76 1.63 2.08 5.73
N ASP A 77 1.85 2.95 6.71
CA ASP A 77 1.39 2.77 8.07
C ASP A 77 0.21 3.67 8.48
N PHE A 78 -0.47 4.24 7.48
CA PHE A 78 -1.49 5.29 7.59
C PHE A 78 -0.97 6.72 7.77
N GLU A 79 0.35 6.91 7.82
CA GLU A 79 0.96 8.23 7.94
C GLU A 79 2.04 8.44 6.86
N ASN A 80 2.90 7.44 6.67
CA ASN A 80 4.02 7.47 5.73
C ASN A 80 3.99 6.29 4.75
N VAL A 81 4.59 6.50 3.58
CA VAL A 81 4.88 5.41 2.64
C VAL A 81 6.13 4.69 3.09
N HIS A 82 6.05 3.38 3.34
CA HIS A 82 7.21 2.59 3.73
C HIS A 82 7.81 1.89 2.52
N ARG A 83 9.12 2.04 2.30
CA ARG A 83 9.83 1.36 1.20
C ARG A 83 9.70 -0.16 1.29
N CYS A 84 9.82 -0.71 2.49
CA CYS A 84 9.63 -2.13 2.73
C CYS A 84 8.18 -2.59 2.43
N GLY A 85 7.19 -1.75 2.69
CA GLY A 85 5.79 -2.01 2.34
C GLY A 85 5.54 -2.05 0.85
N VAL A 86 6.09 -1.09 0.10
CA VAL A 86 6.00 -1.07 -1.37
C VAL A 86 6.69 -2.30 -1.98
N LEU A 87 7.89 -2.65 -1.51
CA LEU A 87 8.60 -3.85 -1.93
C LEU A 87 7.85 -5.15 -1.64
N SER A 88 7.20 -5.23 -0.47
CA SER A 88 6.37 -6.39 -0.11
C SER A 88 5.13 -6.48 -1.01
N ALA A 89 4.50 -5.34 -1.31
CA ALA A 89 3.38 -5.25 -2.22
C ALA A 89 3.76 -5.71 -3.64
N GLU A 90 4.89 -5.22 -4.18
CA GLU A 90 5.45 -5.62 -5.48
C GLU A 90 5.69 -7.13 -5.54
N SER A 91 6.45 -7.66 -4.57
CA SER A 91 6.82 -9.08 -4.55
C SER A 91 5.60 -10.00 -4.45
N ARG A 92 4.64 -9.69 -3.56
CA ARG A 92 3.42 -10.49 -3.40
C ARG A 92 2.51 -10.37 -4.62
N ALA A 93 2.37 -9.17 -5.20
CA ALA A 93 1.55 -8.97 -6.39
C ALA A 93 2.07 -9.80 -7.57
N GLY A 94 3.39 -9.83 -7.79
CA GLY A 94 4.03 -10.67 -8.80
C GLY A 94 3.81 -12.17 -8.56
N GLN A 95 4.00 -12.65 -7.31
CA GLN A 95 3.75 -14.05 -6.94
C GLN A 95 2.31 -14.50 -7.24
N TYR A 96 1.32 -13.63 -6.99
CA TYR A 96 -0.09 -13.91 -7.26
C TYR A 96 -0.55 -13.49 -8.67
N LYS A 97 0.38 -13.05 -9.53
CA LYS A 97 0.14 -12.63 -10.93
C LYS A 97 -0.87 -11.47 -11.06
N HIS A 98 -0.83 -10.54 -10.10
CA HIS A 98 -1.58 -9.29 -10.14
C HIS A 98 -0.74 -8.19 -10.79
N PHE A 99 -0.45 -8.34 -12.09
CA PHE A 99 0.53 -7.53 -12.82
C PHE A 99 0.25 -6.02 -12.79
N ASP A 100 -1.01 -5.59 -12.74
CA ASP A 100 -1.34 -4.16 -12.63
C ASP A 100 -0.91 -3.57 -11.28
N VAL A 101 -1.05 -4.34 -10.21
CA VAL A 101 -0.63 -3.94 -8.85
C VAL A 101 0.89 -4.01 -8.74
N GLU A 102 1.51 -5.05 -9.30
CA GLU A 102 2.95 -5.22 -9.33
C GLU A 102 3.64 -4.06 -10.04
N GLN A 103 3.21 -3.70 -11.26
CA GLN A 103 3.77 -2.59 -12.02
C GLN A 103 3.60 -1.25 -11.29
N ALA A 104 2.44 -1.02 -10.67
CA ALA A 104 2.21 0.18 -9.88
C ALA A 104 3.14 0.24 -8.64
N ALA A 105 3.34 -0.88 -7.95
CA ALA A 105 4.24 -0.96 -6.82
C ALA A 105 5.71 -0.77 -7.24
N ALA A 106 6.15 -1.41 -8.33
CA ALA A 106 7.49 -1.25 -8.89
C ALA A 106 7.76 0.21 -9.29
N HIS A 107 6.77 0.91 -9.84
CA HIS A 107 6.89 2.33 -10.13
C HIS A 107 7.07 3.18 -8.87
N LEU A 108 6.25 2.95 -7.83
CA LEU A 108 6.40 3.65 -6.54
C LEU A 108 7.75 3.35 -5.88
N HIS A 109 8.23 2.11 -5.98
CA HIS A 109 9.55 1.71 -5.51
C HIS A 109 10.68 2.50 -6.20
N GLY A 110 10.62 2.62 -7.53
CA GLY A 110 11.57 3.45 -8.28
C GLY A 110 11.54 4.92 -7.83
N MET A 111 10.36 5.49 -7.55
CA MET A 111 10.26 6.84 -7.00
C MET A 111 10.91 6.98 -5.62
N LEU A 112 10.73 5.99 -4.74
CA LEU A 112 11.35 5.97 -3.42
C LEU A 112 12.88 5.86 -3.49
N ASP A 113 13.41 5.10 -4.45
CA ASP A 113 14.86 5.00 -4.64
C ASP A 113 15.46 6.31 -5.15
N VAL A 114 14.74 7.06 -5.99
CA VAL A 114 15.14 8.43 -6.39
C VAL A 114 15.17 9.35 -5.18
N VAL A 115 14.17 9.30 -4.30
CA VAL A 115 14.13 10.10 -3.06
C VAL A 115 15.26 9.70 -2.09
N ARG A 116 15.62 8.42 -2.03
CA ARG A 116 16.73 7.93 -1.20
C ARG A 116 18.11 8.39 -1.70
N ALA A 117 18.26 8.53 -3.02
CA ALA A 117 19.54 8.86 -3.65
C ALA A 117 19.86 10.36 -3.71
N GLY A 118 18.88 11.24 -3.45
CA GLY A 118 19.01 12.70 -3.50
C GLY A 118 19.04 13.34 -2.12
#